data_AF-A0A291GAY6-F1
#
_entry.id   AF-A0A291GAY6-F1
#
_cell.length_a   1.000
_cell.length_b   1.000
_cell.length_c   1.000
_cell.angle_alpha   90.00
_cell.angle_beta   90.00
_cell.angle_gamma   90.00
#
_symmetry.space_group_name_H-M   'P 1'
#
loop_
_entity.id
_entity.type
_entity.pdbx_description
1 polymer ?
#
loop_
_entity_poly.entity_id
_entity_poly.type
_entity_poly.pdbx_seq_one_letter_code
_entity_poly.pdbx_strand_id
1 'polypeptide(L)'
;MRQHCLWALWAQVPPRTVFTEKTISELFDGMTAFRDPAQIRRSLIEDGLLERNRDGSRYVRREARPDATAQAVIREVLRRRSANPTVPERTSSLYGL
;
A
#
# COMPACT_ATOMS: atom_id res chain seq x y z
N MET A 1 -9.36 -11.67 10.65
CA MET A 1 -9.12 -10.33 11.24
C MET A 1 -7.97 -9.53 10.60
N ARG A 2 -6.94 -10.15 9.96
CA ARG A 2 -5.79 -9.40 9.37
C ARG A 2 -6.01 -8.71 8.01
N GLN A 3 -7.04 -9.08 7.23
CA GLN A 3 -7.17 -8.62 5.82
C GLN A 3 -7.58 -7.14 5.67
N HIS A 4 -8.35 -6.57 6.59
CA HIS A 4 -8.94 -5.24 6.38
C HIS A 4 -7.91 -4.09 6.43
N CYS A 5 -6.87 -4.18 7.25
CA CYS A 5 -5.84 -3.15 7.30
C CYS A 5 -5.01 -3.09 6.01
N LEU A 6 -4.83 -4.23 5.33
CA LEU A 6 -4.12 -4.32 4.07
C LEU A 6 -4.86 -3.61 2.94
N TRP A 7 -6.20 -3.64 2.94
CA TRP A 7 -7.02 -2.90 1.99
C TRP A 7 -6.77 -1.39 2.03
N ALA A 8 -6.59 -0.81 3.23
CA ALA A 8 -6.29 0.61 3.36
C ALA A 8 -4.89 0.96 2.82
N LEU A 9 -3.91 0.08 2.98
CA LEU A 9 -2.57 0.26 2.40
C LEU A 9 -2.59 0.08 0.88
N TRP A 10 -3.25 -0.98 0.39
CA TRP A 10 -3.41 -1.27 -1.03
C TRP A 10 -4.11 -0.14 -1.78
N ALA A 11 -5.16 0.45 -1.20
CA ALA A 11 -5.91 1.54 -1.83
C ALA A 11 -5.06 2.77 -2.12
N GLN A 12 -3.98 2.99 -1.34
CA GLN A 12 -3.03 4.08 -1.51
C GLN A 12 -1.90 3.74 -2.50
N VAL A 13 -1.73 2.48 -2.90
CA VAL A 13 -0.73 2.11 -3.92
C VAL A 13 -1.21 2.61 -5.29
N PRO A 14 -0.42 3.46 -5.99
CA PRO A 14 -0.77 3.93 -7.32
C PRO A 14 -1.11 2.79 -8.30
N PRO A 15 -2.28 2.83 -8.96
CA PRO A 15 -2.64 1.84 -9.97
C PRO A 15 -1.78 2.02 -11.22
N ARG A 16 -1.56 0.92 -11.96
CA ARG A 16 -0.77 0.91 -13.22
C ARG A 16 0.70 1.37 -13.09
N THR A 17 1.21 1.47 -11.87
CA THR A 17 2.63 1.78 -11.62
C THR A 17 3.42 0.50 -11.37
N VAL A 18 4.60 0.42 -11.98
CA VAL A 18 5.59 -0.63 -11.70
C VAL A 18 6.54 -0.12 -10.63
N PHE A 19 6.69 -0.90 -9.56
CA PHE A 19 7.61 -0.59 -8.49
C PHE A 19 8.78 -1.57 -8.47
N THR A 20 9.96 -1.07 -8.13
CA THR A 20 11.06 -1.93 -7.64
C THR A 20 10.79 -2.32 -6.20
N GLU A 21 11.45 -3.38 -5.71
CA GLU A 21 11.47 -3.74 -4.29
C GLU A 21 11.68 -2.54 -3.36
N LYS A 22 12.68 -1.71 -3.67
CA LYS A 22 13.05 -0.56 -2.85
C LYS A 22 11.91 0.45 -2.79
N THR A 23 11.40 0.87 -3.94
CA THR A 23 10.38 1.94 -4.01
C THR A 23 9.05 1.50 -3.40
N ILE A 24 8.65 0.23 -3.58
CA ILE A 24 7.43 -0.27 -2.93
C ILE A 24 7.62 -0.38 -1.41
N SER A 25 8.83 -0.70 -0.93
CA SER A 25 9.11 -0.77 0.51
C SER A 25 9.10 0.62 1.14
N GLU A 26 9.70 1.61 0.48
CA GLU A 26 9.67 3.02 0.89
C GLU A 26 8.22 3.56 0.94
N LEU A 27 7.38 3.18 -0.02
CA LEU A 27 5.95 3.51 0.02
C LEU A 27 5.27 2.95 1.28
N PHE A 28 5.48 1.67 1.60
CA PHE A 28 4.88 1.05 2.78
C PHE A 28 5.45 1.57 4.10
N ASP A 29 6.74 1.89 4.15
CA ASP A 29 7.37 2.54 5.30
C ASP A 29 6.81 3.95 5.55
N GLY A 30 6.55 4.71 4.48
CA GLY A 30 5.88 6.00 4.58
C GLY A 30 4.45 5.89 5.11
N MET A 31 3.78 4.75 4.90
CA MET A 31 2.40 4.53 5.34
C MET A 31 2.28 3.94 6.75
N THR A 32 3.33 3.32 7.30
CA THR A 32 3.21 2.50 8.52
C THR A 32 4.24 2.84 9.60
N ALA A 33 3.84 2.75 10.88
CA ALA A 33 4.73 3.02 12.01
C ALA A 33 5.59 1.81 12.40
N PHE A 34 5.15 0.59 12.08
CA PHE A 34 5.78 -0.67 12.52
C PHE A 34 6.92 -1.16 11.60
N ARG A 35 7.19 -0.45 10.49
CA ARG A 35 8.40 -0.58 9.64
C ARG A 35 8.77 -2.03 9.25
N ASP A 36 7.77 -2.81 8.86
CA ASP A 36 7.98 -4.13 8.24
C ASP A 36 7.35 -4.17 6.85
N PRO A 37 7.96 -3.48 5.86
CA PRO A 37 7.44 -3.42 4.50
C PRO A 37 7.55 -4.78 3.80
N ALA A 38 8.48 -5.65 4.21
CA ALA A 38 8.59 -7.01 3.68
C ALA A 38 7.36 -7.84 4.03
N GLN A 39 6.89 -7.78 5.28
CA GLN A 39 5.70 -8.51 5.70
C GLN A 39 4.40 -7.95 5.08
N ILE A 40 4.32 -6.64 4.86
CA ILE A 40 3.19 -6.04 4.14
C ILE A 40 3.15 -6.54 2.70
N ARG A 41 4.27 -6.50 1.98
CA ARG A 41 4.38 -7.02 0.60
C ARG A 41 3.99 -8.48 0.52
N ARG A 42 4.53 -9.31 1.42
CA ARG A 42 4.20 -10.74 1.49
C ARG A 42 2.70 -10.96 1.68
N SER A 43 2.09 -10.27 2.65
CA SER A 43 0.66 -10.42 2.93
C SER A 43 -0.23 -9.96 1.77
N LEU A 44 0.13 -8.86 1.09
CA LEU A 44 -0.61 -8.39 -0.09
C LEU A 44 -0.49 -9.34 -1.28
N ILE A 45 0.65 -10.02 -1.44
CA ILE A 45 0.84 -11.05 -2.47
C ILE A 45 0.01 -12.30 -2.15
N GLU A 46 0.04 -12.76 -0.90
CA GLU A 46 -0.76 -13.88 -0.42
C GLU A 46 -2.26 -13.64 -0.62
N ASP A 47 -2.73 -12.42 -0.38
CA ASP A 47 -4.13 -12.01 -0.60
C ASP A 47 -4.45 -11.66 -2.07
N GLY A 48 -3.49 -11.78 -3.00
CA GLY A 48 -3.70 -11.52 -4.43
C GLY A 48 -3.89 -10.04 -4.83
N LEU A 49 -3.53 -9.11 -3.93
CA LEU A 49 -3.67 -7.66 -4.08
C LEU A 49 -2.43 -7.01 -4.70
N LEU A 50 -1.29 -7.68 -4.64
CA LEU A 50 -0.02 -7.29 -5.25
C LEU A 50 0.56 -8.47 -6.01
N GLU A 51 1.17 -8.22 -7.16
CA GLU A 51 1.89 -9.22 -7.94
C GLU A 51 3.38 -8.91 -7.93
N ARG A 52 4.20 -9.95 -7.79
CA ARG A 52 5.68 -9.90 -7.83
C ARG A 52 6.18 -10.85 -8.90
N ASN A 53 7.16 -10.44 -9.69
CA ASN A 53 7.87 -11.36 -10.58
C ASN A 53 8.82 -12.30 -9.80
N ARG A 54 9.36 -13.34 -10.45
CA ARG A 54 10.15 -14.37 -9.77
C ARG A 54 11.42 -13.84 -9.10
N ASP A 55 12.15 -12.96 -9.76
CA ASP A 55 13.37 -12.34 -9.24
C ASP A 55 13.09 -11.22 -8.21
N GLY A 56 11.87 -10.69 -8.15
CA GLY A 56 11.47 -9.63 -7.23
C GLY A 56 11.87 -8.23 -7.64
N SER A 57 12.32 -8.05 -8.87
CA SER A 57 12.65 -6.73 -9.42
C SER A 57 11.40 -5.89 -9.71
N ARG A 58 10.22 -6.53 -9.81
CA ARG A 58 8.97 -5.90 -10.23
C ARG A 58 7.83 -6.23 -9.28
N TYR A 59 7.17 -5.20 -8.78
CA TYR A 59 5.90 -5.27 -8.06
C TYR A 59 4.85 -4.43 -8.78
N VAL A 60 3.62 -4.95 -8.90
CA VAL A 60 2.47 -4.22 -9.46
C VAL A 60 1.23 -4.43 -8.62
N ARG A 61 0.46 -3.36 -8.43
CA ARG A 61 -0.87 -3.45 -7.82
C ARG A 61 -1.80 -4.27 -8.71
N ARG A 62 -2.52 -5.23 -8.12
CA ARG A 62 -3.61 -5.95 -8.77
C ARG A 62 -4.91 -5.27 -8.41
N GLU A 63 -5.71 -4.92 -9.42
CA GLU A 63 -7.03 -4.36 -9.19
C GLU A 63 -7.96 -5.44 -8.65
N ALA A 64 -8.59 -5.16 -7.52
CA ALA A 64 -9.50 -6.05 -6.82
C ALA A 64 -10.72 -5.26 -6.35
N ARG A 65 -11.87 -5.93 -6.23
CA ARG A 65 -13.10 -5.31 -5.75
C ARG A 65 -13.22 -5.53 -4.23
N PRO A 66 -13.01 -4.50 -3.38
CA PRO A 66 -13.18 -4.64 -1.94
C PRO A 66 -14.65 -4.91 -1.61
N ASP A 67 -14.89 -5.74 -0.60
CA ASP A 67 -16.22 -5.93 -0.01
C ASP A 67 -16.66 -4.70 0.81
N ALA A 68 -17.87 -4.72 1.36
CA ALA A 68 -18.43 -3.60 2.11
C ALA A 68 -17.57 -3.22 3.35
N THR A 69 -17.00 -4.21 4.04
CA THR A 69 -16.18 -3.99 5.23
C THR A 69 -14.85 -3.34 4.86
N ALA A 70 -14.19 -3.85 3.83
CA ALA A 70 -12.96 -3.29 3.28
C ALA A 70 -13.17 -1.86 2.76
N GLN A 71 -14.28 -1.60 2.07
CA GLN A 71 -14.64 -0.25 1.63
C GLN A 71 -14.82 0.73 2.80
N ALA A 72 -15.48 0.29 3.88
CA ALA A 72 -15.64 1.12 5.07
C ALA A 72 -14.28 1.45 5.72
N VAL A 73 -13.38 0.46 5.80
CA VAL A 73 -12.03 0.67 6.32
C VAL A 73 -11.21 1.63 5.45
N ILE A 74 -11.20 1.41 4.13
CA ILE A 74 -10.51 2.30 3.17
C ILE A 74 -10.99 3.73 3.36
N ARG A 75 -12.32 3.94 3.35
CA ARG A 75 -12.93 5.27 3.50
C ARG A 75 -12.48 5.96 4.78
N GLU A 76 -12.55 5.26 5.91
CA GLU A 76 -12.25 5.87 7.21
C GLU A 76 -10.75 6.17 7.38
N VAL A 77 -9.87 5.30 6.90
CA VAL A 77 -8.41 5.55 6.95
C VAL A 77 -8.02 6.74 6.08
N LEU A 78 -8.52 6.81 4.84
CA LEU A 78 -8.22 7.92 3.94
C LEU A 78 -8.76 9.25 4.50
N ARG A 79 -9.99 9.25 5.03
CA ARG A 79 -10.58 10.44 5.69
C ARG A 79 -9.69 10.96 6.82
N ARG A 80 -9.18 10.08 7.69
CA ARG A 80 -8.30 10.47 8.81
C ARG A 80 -6.96 11.01 8.34
N ARG A 81 -6.38 10.45 7.27
CA ARG A 81 -5.13 10.94 6.69
C ARG A 81 -5.29 12.34 6.12
N SER A 82 -6.37 12.59 5.36
CA SER A 82 -6.68 13.92 4.83
C SER A 82 -6.93 14.95 5.94
N ALA A 83 -7.47 14.54 7.08
CA ALA A 83 -7.72 15.42 8.22
C ALA A 83 -6.48 15.69 9.11
N ASN A 84 -5.40 14.91 8.97
CA ASN A 84 -4.17 15.07 9.74
C ASN A 84 -2.93 15.09 8.83
N PRO A 85 -2.70 16.19 8.09
CA PRO A 85 -1.55 16.32 7.17
C PRO A 85 -0.21 16.42 7.90
N THR A 86 -0.21 16.60 9.22
CA THR A 86 0.99 16.73 10.07
C THR A 86 1.75 15.44 10.33
N VAL A 87 1.19 14.27 9.96
CA VAL A 87 2.02 13.09 9.71
C VAL A 87 2.68 13.35 8.37
N PRO A 88 3.98 13.68 8.30
CA PRO A 88 4.57 14.09 7.04
C PRO A 88 4.28 13.01 6.00
N GLU A 89 3.67 13.40 4.88
CA GLU A 89 3.70 12.61 3.67
C GLU A 89 5.18 12.50 3.28
N ARG A 90 5.90 11.54 3.87
CA ARG A 90 7.31 11.27 3.62
C ARG A 90 7.56 10.73 2.20
N THR A 91 6.55 10.80 1.33
CA THR A 91 6.59 10.34 -0.06
C THR A 91 6.85 11.48 -1.04
N SER A 92 6.99 12.73 -0.57
CA SER A 92 7.11 13.89 -1.47
C SER A 92 8.47 14.06 -2.18
N SER A 93 9.36 13.06 -2.19
CA SER A 93 10.68 13.21 -2.84
C SER A 93 11.04 12.16 -3.89
N LEU A 94 10.18 11.19 -4.19
CA LEU A 94 10.54 10.07 -5.09
C LEU A 94 9.65 9.88 -6.31
N TYR A 95 8.57 10.65 -6.43
CA TYR A 95 7.73 10.69 -7.63
C TYR A 95 7.64 12.11 -8.15
N GLY A 96 8.77 12.65 -8.60
CA GLY A 96 8.80 13.78 -9.52
C GLY A 96 8.48 13.28 -10.92
N LEU A 97 7.23 13.44 -11.33
CA LEU A 97 6.79 13.57 -12.73
C LEU A 97 5.82 14.74 -12.79
#